data_AF-A0A914MN44-F1
#
_entry.id   AF-A0A914MN44-F1
#
_cell.length_a   1.000
_cell.length_b   1.000
_cell.length_c   1.000
_cell.angle_alpha   90.00
_cell.angle_beta   90.00
_cell.angle_gamma   90.00
#
_symmetry.space_group_name_H-M   'P 1'
#
loop_
_entity.id
_entity.type
_entity.pdbx_description
1 polymer ?
#
loop_
_entity_poly.entity_id
_entity_poly.type
_entity_poly.pdbx_seq_one_letter_code
_entity_poly.pdbx_strand_id
1 'polypeptide(L)'
;MLQSGPIKVLDTKTIEVTEFTFLSDNLPAWFMVGKEIMPNAKGHIVPIFDKINKSFNCDSLREYHNETVTLRLPDPFDIKDVFWFAIFSIPRNIPLSHIYLPYNDMQLPPDLVNLQTPQCIWRRNIA
;
A
#
# COMPACT_ATOMS: atom_id res chain seq x y z
N MET A 1 11.74 -6.17 -12.23
CA MET A 1 10.71 -5.52 -13.09
C MET A 1 9.56 -5.05 -12.20
N LEU A 2 9.01 -3.86 -12.43
CA LEU A 2 7.91 -3.29 -11.65
C LEU A 2 6.94 -2.55 -12.57
N GLN A 3 5.70 -3.01 -12.64
CA GLN A 3 4.64 -2.42 -13.47
C GLN A 3 3.27 -2.67 -12.83
N SER A 4 2.32 -1.78 -13.12
CA SER A 4 0.91 -2.01 -12.91
C SER A 4 0.10 -1.49 -14.09
N GLY A 5 -1.14 -1.97 -14.20
CA GLY A 5 -2.19 -1.25 -14.89
C GLY A 5 -2.73 -0.11 -14.00
N PRO A 6 -4.01 0.28 -14.19
CA PRO A 6 -4.64 1.31 -13.38
C PRO A 6 -4.61 1.02 -11.87
N ILE A 7 -4.40 2.08 -11.08
CA ILE A 7 -4.60 2.06 -9.64
C ILE A 7 -5.93 2.76 -9.36
N LYS A 8 -6.84 2.08 -8.67
CA LYS A 8 -8.18 2.58 -8.37
C LYS A 8 -8.32 2.82 -6.88
N VAL A 9 -8.91 3.94 -6.51
CA VAL A 9 -9.38 4.19 -5.15
C VAL A 9 -10.87 3.88 -5.13
N LEU A 10 -11.28 2.85 -4.39
CA LEU A 10 -12.66 2.35 -4.42
C LEU A 10 -13.56 3.05 -3.39
N ASP A 11 -12.98 3.38 -2.23
CA ASP A 11 -13.63 4.05 -1.11
C ASP A 11 -12.57 4.78 -0.27
N THR A 12 -12.96 5.35 0.87
CA THR A 12 -12.04 6.10 1.76
C THR A 12 -10.87 5.28 2.33
N LYS A 13 -10.88 3.95 2.23
CA LYS A 13 -9.88 3.04 2.82
C LYS A 13 -9.28 2.07 1.81
N THR A 14 -9.92 1.80 0.67
CA THR A 14 -9.55 0.68 -0.21
C THR A 14 -8.89 1.17 -1.51
N ILE A 15 -7.70 0.65 -1.79
CA ILE A 15 -6.99 0.83 -3.06
C ILE A 15 -6.92 -0.52 -3.78
N GLU A 16 -7.14 -0.52 -5.09
CA GLU A 16 -6.97 -1.69 -5.95
C GLU A 16 -5.89 -1.41 -7.00
N VAL A 17 -4.86 -2.24 -7.04
CA VAL A 17 -3.79 -2.19 -8.05
C VAL A 17 -4.03 -3.33 -9.02
N THR A 18 -4.36 -3.01 -10.27
CA THR A 18 -4.64 -4.04 -11.29
C THR A 18 -3.39 -4.36 -12.10
N GLU A 19 -3.33 -5.57 -12.68
CA GLU A 19 -2.25 -6.00 -13.59
C GLU A 19 -0.85 -5.81 -12.97
N PHE A 20 -0.76 -5.99 -11.65
CA PHE A 20 0.45 -5.78 -10.89
C PHE A 20 1.47 -6.86 -11.17
N THR A 21 2.67 -6.44 -11.56
CA THR A 21 3.81 -7.31 -11.77
C THR A 21 5.01 -6.76 -11.02
N PHE A 22 5.60 -7.58 -10.17
CA PHE A 22 6.75 -7.21 -9.35
C PHE A 22 7.70 -8.40 -9.23
N LEU A 23 8.95 -8.19 -9.64
CA LEU A 23 10.04 -9.12 -9.37
C LEU A 23 10.88 -8.53 -8.24
N SER A 24 11.07 -9.33 -7.20
CA SER A 24 11.68 -8.84 -5.95
C SER A 24 13.18 -8.64 -6.07
N ASP A 25 13.88 -9.44 -6.87
CA ASP A 25 15.35 -9.45 -7.00
C ASP A 25 16.06 -9.42 -5.62
N ASN A 26 15.54 -10.18 -4.65
CA ASN A 26 15.99 -10.20 -3.24
C ASN A 26 15.91 -8.84 -2.51
N LEU A 27 15.03 -7.93 -2.96
CA LEU A 27 14.79 -6.63 -2.36
C LEU A 27 13.40 -6.60 -1.70
N PRO A 28 13.32 -6.74 -0.35
CA PRO A 28 12.06 -6.61 0.36
C PRO A 28 11.46 -5.23 0.15
N ALA A 29 10.19 -5.20 -0.24
CA ALA A 29 9.41 -3.99 -0.47
C ALA A 29 7.99 -4.15 0.07
N TRP A 30 7.30 -3.04 0.28
CA TRP A 30 5.92 -2.98 0.76
C TRP A 30 5.16 -1.92 -0.04
N PHE A 31 3.84 -2.07 -0.11
CA PHE A 31 2.98 -0.92 -0.40
C PHE A 31 2.99 0.01 0.81
N MET A 32 3.27 1.29 0.57
CA MET A 32 3.36 2.30 1.61
C MET A 32 2.67 3.58 1.20
N VAL A 33 2.15 4.30 2.18
CA VAL A 33 1.58 5.64 2.02
C VAL A 33 2.19 6.62 3.02
N GLY A 34 2.10 7.91 2.74
CA GLY A 34 2.47 8.94 3.69
C GLY A 34 1.94 10.31 3.31
N LYS A 35 2.13 11.26 4.22
CA LYS A 35 1.57 12.62 4.19
C LYS A 35 2.61 13.70 3.89
N GLU A 36 3.88 13.34 3.98
CA GLU A 36 5.00 14.23 3.66
C GLU A 36 5.10 14.43 2.15
N ILE A 37 5.87 15.44 1.72
CA ILE A 37 6.02 15.78 0.30
C ILE A 37 6.69 14.66 -0.51
N MET A 38 7.50 13.82 0.11
CA MET A 38 8.27 12.75 -0.58
C MET A 38 8.15 11.42 0.18
N PRO A 39 8.12 10.27 -0.55
CA PRO A 39 8.20 8.95 0.07
C PRO A 39 9.40 8.79 0.98
N ASN A 40 9.16 8.27 2.18
CA ASN A 40 10.19 8.10 3.20
C ASN A 40 9.81 6.99 4.21
N ALA A 41 10.79 6.51 4.98
CA ALA A 41 10.59 5.42 5.94
C ALA A 41 9.65 5.72 7.13
N LYS A 42 9.19 6.97 7.33
CA LYS A 42 8.18 7.30 8.34
C LYS A 42 6.75 7.09 7.84
N GLY A 43 6.57 6.75 6.56
CA GLY A 43 5.27 6.37 6.02
C GLY A 43 4.72 5.09 6.65
N HIS A 44 3.51 4.73 6.25
CA HIS A 44 2.76 3.59 6.79
C HIS A 44 2.70 2.47 5.77
N ILE A 45 2.98 1.24 6.20
CA ILE A 45 2.74 0.05 5.39
C ILE A 45 1.23 -0.12 5.22
N VAL A 46 0.78 -0.27 3.97
CA VAL A 46 -0.62 -0.58 3.65
C VAL A 46 -0.74 -2.09 3.48
N PRO A 47 -1.44 -2.80 4.38
CA PRO A 47 -1.60 -4.25 4.25
C PRO A 47 -2.34 -4.63 2.98
N ILE A 48 -1.97 -5.79 2.43
CA ILE A 48 -2.76 -6.45 1.40
C ILE A 48 -3.98 -7.07 2.08
N PHE A 49 -5.15 -6.78 1.54
CA PHE A 49 -6.43 -7.23 2.06
C PHE A 49 -6.97 -8.41 1.26
N ASP A 50 -7.14 -9.55 1.92
CA ASP A 50 -7.87 -10.69 1.38
C ASP A 50 -9.37 -10.48 1.61
N LYS A 51 -10.09 -10.14 0.54
CA LYS A 51 -11.53 -9.88 0.58
C LYS A 51 -12.35 -11.12 0.98
N ILE A 52 -11.86 -12.33 0.72
CA ILE A 52 -12.56 -13.60 0.99
C ILE A 52 -12.42 -13.96 2.46
N ASN A 53 -11.18 -14.00 2.94
CA ASN A 53 -10.87 -14.41 4.32
C ASN A 53 -10.98 -13.27 5.34
N LYS A 54 -11.19 -12.03 4.87
CA LYS A 54 -11.21 -10.81 5.71
C LYS A 54 -9.93 -10.64 6.54
N SER A 55 -8.79 -11.03 5.96
CA SER A 55 -7.49 -11.01 6.61
C SER A 55 -6.53 -10.04 5.94
N PHE A 56 -5.48 -9.66 6.66
CA PHE A 56 -4.47 -8.71 6.23
C PHE A 56 -3.09 -9.36 6.18
N ASN A 57 -2.33 -9.05 5.14
CA ASN A 57 -0.93 -9.44 5.02
C ASN A 57 -0.03 -8.19 5.13
N CYS A 58 0.85 -8.20 6.12
CA CYS A 58 1.81 -7.14 6.43
C CYS A 58 3.26 -7.47 5.97
N ASP A 59 3.49 -8.66 5.42
CA ASP A 59 4.80 -9.11 5.00
C ASP A 59 5.28 -8.35 3.76
N SER A 60 6.58 -8.46 3.47
CA SER A 60 7.11 -7.90 2.22
C SER A 60 6.44 -8.54 1.02
N LEU A 61 6.31 -7.77 -0.06
CA LEU A 61 5.76 -8.23 -1.32
C LEU A 61 6.50 -9.46 -1.82
N ARG A 62 5.73 -10.53 -2.08
CA ARG A 62 6.19 -11.65 -2.91
C ARG A 62 6.33 -11.21 -4.37
N GLU A 63 6.77 -12.11 -5.21
CA GLU A 63 6.70 -11.89 -6.65
C GLU A 63 5.24 -11.95 -7.13
N TYR A 64 4.89 -11.05 -8.05
CA TYR A 64 3.56 -10.95 -8.66
C TYR A 64 3.68 -11.01 -10.17
N HIS A 65 2.73 -11.69 -10.81
CA HIS A 65 2.68 -11.82 -12.27
C HIS A 65 1.29 -11.49 -12.80
N ASN A 66 1.09 -10.22 -13.20
CA ASN A 66 -0.16 -9.71 -13.75
C ASN A 66 -1.38 -9.96 -12.85
N GLU A 67 -1.26 -9.64 -11.56
CA GLU A 67 -2.27 -9.92 -10.55
C GLU A 67 -3.01 -8.66 -10.10
N THR A 68 -4.22 -8.80 -9.58
CA THR A 68 -4.91 -7.68 -8.91
C THR A 68 -4.70 -7.78 -7.41
N VAL A 69 -4.18 -6.71 -6.82
CA VAL A 69 -3.94 -6.63 -5.37
C VAL A 69 -4.90 -5.61 -4.77
N THR A 70 -5.65 -6.03 -3.76
CA THR A 70 -6.46 -5.11 -2.94
C THR A 70 -5.67 -4.74 -1.71
N LEU A 71 -5.63 -3.45 -1.43
CA LEU A 71 -4.99 -2.85 -0.27
C LEU A 71 -6.02 -2.12 0.56
N ARG A 72 -5.78 -2.04 1.86
CA ARG A 72 -6.63 -1.28 2.76
C ARG A 72 -5.80 -0.44 3.72
N LEU A 73 -6.11 0.84 3.80
CA LEU A 73 -5.37 1.80 4.61
C LEU A 73 -5.45 1.41 6.09
N PRO A 74 -4.32 1.42 6.82
CA PRO A 74 -4.29 1.10 8.24
C PRO A 74 -5.03 2.16 9.05
N ASP A 75 -5.67 1.75 10.15
CA ASP A 75 -6.35 2.72 11.01
C ASP A 75 -5.35 3.61 11.77
N PRO A 76 -5.70 4.88 12.05
CA PRO A 76 -6.97 5.54 11.75
C PRO A 76 -7.05 6.19 10.35
N PHE A 77 -6.04 6.02 9.49
CA PHE A 77 -5.85 6.81 8.27
C PHE A 77 -6.86 6.52 7.16
N ASP A 78 -7.25 7.56 6.41
CA ASP A 78 -8.04 7.45 5.19
C ASP A 78 -7.30 8.06 3.98
N ILE A 79 -7.88 7.96 2.77
CA ILE A 79 -7.25 8.46 1.54
C ILE A 79 -6.94 9.96 1.59
N LYS A 80 -7.66 10.76 2.38
CA LYS A 80 -7.41 12.20 2.53
C LYS A 80 -6.15 12.49 3.35
N ASP A 81 -5.71 11.53 4.16
CA ASP A 81 -4.44 11.61 4.88
C ASP A 81 -3.24 11.21 4.00
N VAL A 82 -3.46 10.78 2.75
CA VAL A 82 -2.43 10.25 1.86
C VAL A 82 -2.04 11.28 0.81
N PHE A 83 -0.76 11.69 0.86
CA PHE A 83 -0.14 12.51 -0.16
C PHE A 83 0.52 11.67 -1.26
N TRP A 84 1.17 10.57 -0.89
CA TRP A 84 1.82 9.65 -1.82
C TRP A 84 1.49 8.19 -1.54
N PHE A 85 1.48 7.39 -2.60
CA PHE A 85 1.43 5.93 -2.58
C PHE A 85 2.66 5.39 -3.29
N ALA A 86 3.35 4.45 -2.65
CA ALA A 86 4.63 3.96 -3.12
C ALA A 86 4.78 2.46 -2.92
N ILE A 87 5.65 1.87 -3.73
CA ILE A 87 6.27 0.59 -3.43
C ILE A 87 7.65 0.95 -2.89
N PHE A 88 7.88 0.65 -1.63
CA PHE A 88 9.01 1.18 -0.88
C PHE A 88 9.79 0.07 -0.19
N SER A 89 11.12 0.11 -0.31
CA SER A 89 12.00 -0.80 0.43
C SER A 89 12.44 -0.14 1.73
N ILE A 90 11.84 -0.55 2.85
CA ILE A 90 12.18 -0.04 4.18
C ILE A 90 13.65 -0.34 4.56
N PRO A 91 14.19 -1.56 4.35
CA PRO A 91 15.58 -1.86 4.69
C PRO A 91 16.61 -1.01 3.94
N ARG A 92 16.32 -0.66 2.67
CA ARG A 92 17.17 0.20 1.84
C ARG A 92 16.85 1.69 1.97
N ASN A 93 15.71 2.03 2.57
CA ASN A 93 15.18 3.38 2.70
C ASN A 93 15.04 4.11 1.34
N ILE A 94 14.49 3.43 0.34
CA ILE A 94 14.25 3.99 -1.00
C ILE A 94 12.86 3.63 -1.53
N PRO A 95 12.18 4.55 -2.25
CA PRO A 95 11.03 4.19 -3.08
C PRO A 95 11.50 3.48 -4.36
N LEU A 96 10.86 2.37 -4.72
CA LEU A 96 11.06 1.69 -6.00
C LEU A 96 10.18 2.30 -7.10
N SER A 97 8.99 2.76 -6.72
CA SER A 97 8.07 3.54 -7.54
C SER A 97 7.12 4.30 -6.61
N HIS A 98 6.62 5.46 -7.04
CA HIS A 98 5.62 6.22 -6.30
C HIS A 98 4.78 7.10 -7.23
N ILE A 99 3.60 7.44 -6.73
CA ILE A 99 2.69 8.42 -7.31
C ILE A 99 2.18 9.35 -6.21
N TYR A 100 1.76 10.56 -6.61
CA TYR A 100 1.02 11.46 -5.74
C TYR A 100 -0.48 11.26 -5.94
N LEU A 101 -1.24 11.32 -4.85
CA LEU A 101 -2.70 11.20 -4.90
C LEU A 101 -3.32 12.60 -4.93
N PRO A 102 -4.20 12.91 -5.90
CA PRO A 102 -4.95 14.16 -5.92
C PRO A 102 -6.16 14.08 -4.95
N TYR A 103 -5.91 13.83 -3.66
CA TYR A 103 -6.97 13.52 -2.70
C TYR A 103 -8.02 14.63 -2.55
N ASN A 104 -7.64 15.90 -2.76
CA ASN A 104 -8.56 17.04 -2.71
C ASN A 104 -9.62 17.04 -3.81
N ASP A 105 -9.35 16.36 -4.93
CA ASP A 105 -10.25 16.30 -6.09
C ASP A 105 -11.08 15.00 -6.12
N MET A 106 -10.95 14.14 -5.10
CA MET A 106 -11.61 12.84 -5.04
C MET A 106 -12.87 12.88 -4.16
N GLN A 107 -14.03 12.62 -4.77
CA GLN A 107 -15.27 12.33 -4.05
C GLN A 107 -15.41 10.81 -3.90
N LEU A 108 -15.06 10.30 -2.73
CA LEU A 108 -15.03 8.86 -2.46
C LEU A 108 -16.23 8.43 -1.60
N PRO A 109 -16.83 7.26 -1.87
CA PRO A 109 -17.82 6.69 -0.96
C PRO A 109 -17.16 6.31 0.38
N PRO A 110 -17.93 6.30 1.47
CA PRO A 110 -17.44 5.81 2.75
C PRO A 110 -17.10 4.33 2.65
N ASP A 111 -16.11 3.92 3.43
CA ASP A 111 -15.83 2.52 3.65
C ASP A 111 -16.98 1.84 4.42
N LEU A 112 -17.62 0.87 3.78
CA LEU A 112 -18.74 0.10 4.35
C LEU A 112 -18.30 -1.22 4.98
N VAL A 113 -17.03 -1.60 4.78
CA VAL A 113 -16.47 -2.78 5.41
C VAL A 113 -16.12 -2.37 6.84
N ASN A 114 -17.00 -2.66 7.80
CA ASN A 114 -16.75 -2.38 9.23
C ASN A 114 -15.67 -3.33 9.80
N LEU A 115 -14.43 -3.16 9.32
CA LEU A 115 -13.28 -3.99 9.65
C LEU A 115 -12.11 -3.09 10.02
N GLN A 116 -11.57 -3.34 11.22
CA GLN A 116 -10.39 -2.66 11.72
C GLN A 116 -9.17 -3.12 10.93
N THR A 117 -8.42 -2.16 10.39
CA THR A 117 -7.24 -2.43 9.57
C THR A 117 -5.98 -2.24 10.41
N PRO A 118 -5.13 -3.26 10.53
CA PRO A 118 -3.98 -3.22 11.45
C PRO A 118 -2.91 -2.25 10.97
N GLN A 119 -2.19 -1.65 11.92
CA GLN A 119 -0.94 -0.96 11.62
C GLN A 119 0.20 -1.97 11.50
N CYS A 120 0.64 -2.20 10.27
CA CYS A 120 1.78 -3.06 9.99
C CYS A 120 3.10 -2.37 10.38
N ILE A 121 3.98 -3.08 11.08
CA ILE A 121 5.29 -2.59 11.50
C ILE A 121 6.36 -3.54 11.00
N TRP A 122 7.30 -3.03 10.20
CA TRP A 122 8.51 -3.78 9.89
C TRP A 122 9.44 -3.78 11.11
N ARG A 123 9.73 -4.96 11.64
CA ARG A 123 10.73 -5.15 12.69
C ARG A 123 12.02 -5.66 12.06
N ARG A 124 13.10 -4.90 12.21
CA ARG A 124 14.43 -5.39 11.91
C ARG A 124 14.75 -6.46 12.95
N ASN A 125 14.78 -7.73 12.56
CA ASN A 125 15.27 -8.77 13.45
C ASN A 125 16.75 -8.46 13.74
N ILE A 126 17.04 -8.04 14.96
CA ILE A 126 18.40 -7.93 15.46
C ILE A 126 18.76 -9.35 15.90
N ALA A 127 19.49 -10.06 15.04
CA ALA A 127 20.21 -11.27 15.43
C ALA A 127 21.55 -10.87 16.06
#